data_AF-A0A560BEQ9-F1
#
_entry.id   AF-A0A560BEQ9-F1
#
_cell.length_a   1.000
_cell.length_b   1.000
_cell.length_c   1.000
_cell.angle_alpha   90.00
_cell.angle_beta   90.00
_cell.angle_gamma   90.00
#
_symmetry.space_group_name_H-M   'P 1'
#
loop_
_entity.id
_entity.type
_entity.pdbx_description
1 polymer ?
#
loop_
_entity_poly.entity_id
_entity_poly.type
_entity_poly.pdbx_seq_one_letter_code
_entity_poly.pdbx_strand_id
1 'polypeptide(L)'
;MPSEIARPIAQPIGSVRLVFRDNGETAGDLSVAERSGDTLFVASDEGARVVRMRAEEGGTLYREDTVFPLAEFFTLPVTEPGKDEADIEGMAIAGGWLWVAGSHALARKKPERDENGTETALERLTEVRCDPNRFLLGRIPLVTEADGRLTPVRRDGARVAGCLKFRKGGNALTKALAEDEHLARFIAVPAKENGFDVEGMAAHGDRVWLGLRGPVLRGWACILELAVEDHPDVEERLRLRPIGPNGEKVRKHFVDLDGLGIRELTFDGEDLVILAGPTMDLDGPVAVWRWTDALSITHETVIPRDRLVPLLNLPYGKGDDHAEGIACVRRDGAPPALLVVYDSPSKARRHGSGTTADLFALPSRYDPANAFRA
;
A
#
# COMPACT_ATOMS: atom_id res chain seq x y z
N MET A 1 33.64 10.85 3.35
CA MET A 1 32.27 10.69 3.86
C MET A 1 32.35 9.83 5.10
N PRO A 2 31.87 10.27 6.27
CA PRO A 2 31.87 9.40 7.45
C PRO A 2 31.06 8.16 7.08
N SER A 3 31.65 6.97 7.26
CA SER A 3 30.96 5.71 7.04
C SER A 3 29.65 5.74 7.83
N GLU A 4 28.51 5.62 7.14
CA GLU A 4 27.25 5.34 7.82
C GLU A 4 27.47 4.08 8.63
N ILE A 5 27.52 4.21 9.96
CA ILE A 5 27.41 3.06 10.84
C ILE A 5 26.04 2.49 10.48
N ALA A 6 26.03 1.34 9.80
CA ALA A 6 24.80 0.67 9.39
C ALA A 6 23.89 0.58 10.62
N ARG A 7 22.69 1.18 10.55
CA ARG A 7 21.74 1.12 11.66
C ARG A 7 21.44 -0.36 11.94
N PRO A 8 21.45 -0.80 13.21
CA PRO A 8 21.16 -2.18 13.54
C PRO A 8 19.72 -2.52 13.09
N ILE A 9 19.50 -3.80 12.78
CA ILE A 9 18.16 -4.32 12.55
C ILE A 9 17.33 -4.12 13.83
N ALA A 10 16.20 -3.44 13.68
CA ALA A 10 15.27 -3.16 14.76
C ALA A 10 14.67 -4.46 15.31
N GLN A 11 14.40 -4.48 16.61
CA GLN A 11 13.68 -5.58 17.26
C GLN A 11 12.23 -5.15 17.50
N PRO A 12 11.25 -6.03 17.26
CA PRO A 12 9.87 -5.76 17.66
C PRO A 12 9.79 -5.49 19.17
N ILE A 13 8.99 -4.50 19.56
CA ILE A 13 8.64 -4.22 20.96
C ILE A 13 7.46 -5.07 21.45
N GLY A 14 6.84 -5.82 20.54
CA GLY A 14 5.76 -6.74 20.81
C GLY A 14 5.22 -7.35 19.53
N SER A 15 4.23 -8.22 19.68
CA SER A 15 3.54 -8.86 18.58
C SER A 15 2.03 -8.68 18.71
N VAL A 16 1.35 -8.73 17.58
CA VAL A 16 -0.10 -8.61 17.48
C VAL A 16 -0.64 -9.80 16.71
N ARG A 17 -1.59 -10.51 17.30
CA ARG A 17 -2.25 -11.65 16.64
C ARG A 17 -3.39 -11.14 15.78
N LEU A 18 -3.43 -11.55 14.53
CA LEU A 18 -4.53 -11.30 13.60
C LEU A 18 -5.26 -12.64 13.36
N VAL A 19 -6.56 -12.71 13.65
CA VAL A 19 -7.34 -13.95 13.56
C VAL A 19 -8.49 -13.78 12.58
N PHE A 20 -8.48 -14.59 11.52
CA PHE A 20 -9.45 -14.59 10.44
C PHE A 20 -10.44 -15.77 10.56
N ARG A 21 -11.55 -15.69 9.83
CA ARG A 21 -12.61 -16.73 9.77
C ARG A 21 -12.53 -17.58 8.49
N ASP A 22 -11.65 -17.24 7.56
CA ASP A 22 -11.50 -17.86 6.24
C ASP A 22 -10.51 -19.05 6.21
N ASN A 23 -10.36 -19.76 7.32
CA ASN A 23 -9.37 -20.84 7.50
C ASN A 23 -7.91 -20.41 7.27
N GLY A 24 -7.61 -19.10 7.26
CA GLY A 24 -6.26 -18.58 7.17
C GLY A 24 -5.77 -18.34 5.75
N GLU A 25 -6.66 -18.23 4.77
CA GLU A 25 -6.32 -17.74 3.42
C GLU A 25 -5.71 -16.34 3.54
N THR A 26 -6.49 -15.35 3.99
CA THR A 26 -6.04 -13.95 4.17
C THR A 26 -4.93 -13.79 5.22
N ALA A 27 -4.70 -14.79 6.07
CA ALA A 27 -3.59 -14.75 7.02
C ALA A 27 -2.21 -14.97 6.35
N GLY A 28 -2.14 -15.22 5.03
CA GLY A 28 -0.96 -15.74 4.32
C GLY A 28 -0.33 -14.80 3.33
N ASP A 29 -0.95 -13.65 3.13
CA ASP A 29 -0.84 -12.85 1.92
C ASP A 29 -1.23 -11.39 2.23
N LEU A 30 -0.99 -10.91 3.45
CA LEU A 30 -1.40 -9.56 3.86
C LEU A 30 -0.53 -8.49 3.18
N SER A 31 -1.11 -7.78 2.21
CA SER A 31 -0.48 -6.66 1.51
C SER A 31 -0.57 -5.34 2.27
N VAL A 32 -1.73 -5.04 2.87
CA VAL A 32 -2.01 -3.70 3.40
C VAL A 32 -2.70 -3.73 4.76
N ALA A 33 -2.42 -2.72 5.58
CA ALA A 33 -3.06 -2.50 6.87
C ALA A 33 -3.28 -1.01 7.13
N GLU A 34 -4.51 -0.62 7.48
CA GLU A 34 -4.83 0.76 7.86
C GLU A 34 -5.68 0.80 9.12
N ARG A 35 -5.26 1.60 10.10
CA ARG A 35 -5.85 1.60 11.45
C ARG A 35 -6.45 2.94 11.81
N SER A 36 -7.65 2.91 12.39
CA SER A 36 -8.23 4.07 13.06
C SER A 36 -8.95 3.67 14.35
N GLY A 37 -8.48 4.24 15.46
CA GLY A 37 -8.89 3.86 16.80
C GLY A 37 -8.73 2.37 17.03
N ASP A 38 -9.86 1.71 17.20
CA ASP A 38 -9.97 0.31 17.57
C ASP A 38 -10.29 -0.62 16.38
N THR A 39 -10.40 -0.02 15.19
CA THR A 39 -10.66 -0.69 13.92
C THR A 39 -9.36 -0.78 13.13
N LEU A 40 -9.07 -1.98 12.62
CA LEU A 40 -8.00 -2.24 11.65
C LEU A 40 -8.65 -2.76 10.38
N PHE A 41 -8.39 -2.14 9.24
CA PHE A 41 -8.71 -2.71 7.95
C PHE A 41 -7.46 -3.36 7.38
N VAL A 42 -7.61 -4.54 6.80
CA VAL A 42 -6.56 -5.25 6.08
C VAL A 42 -7.10 -5.79 4.77
N ALA A 43 -6.20 -6.04 3.82
CA ALA A 43 -6.50 -6.78 2.61
C ALA A 43 -5.28 -7.58 2.17
N SER A 44 -5.51 -8.53 1.26
CA SER A 44 -4.49 -9.34 0.63
C SER A 44 -4.38 -9.07 -0.88
N ASP A 45 -3.35 -9.64 -1.50
CA ASP A 45 -3.19 -9.68 -2.95
C ASP A 45 -4.31 -10.52 -3.62
N GLU A 46 -4.90 -11.47 -2.90
CA GLU A 46 -6.01 -12.30 -3.37
C GLU A 46 -7.41 -11.67 -3.25
N GLY A 47 -8.19 -11.82 -4.33
CA GLY A 47 -9.60 -11.42 -4.38
C GLY A 47 -9.82 -9.89 -4.40
N ALA A 48 -11.06 -9.47 -4.15
CA ALA A 48 -11.44 -8.05 -4.14
C ALA A 48 -12.29 -7.73 -2.91
N ARG A 49 -11.68 -7.84 -1.72
CA ARG A 49 -12.35 -7.65 -0.43
C ARG A 49 -11.47 -6.90 0.56
N VAL A 50 -12.11 -6.11 1.40
CA VAL A 50 -11.46 -5.50 2.59
C VAL A 50 -11.99 -6.21 3.83
N VAL A 51 -11.08 -6.58 4.73
CA VAL A 51 -11.44 -7.20 6.02
C VAL A 51 -11.35 -6.16 7.12
N ARG A 52 -12.45 -5.95 7.84
CA ARG A 52 -12.44 -5.18 9.08
C ARG A 52 -12.17 -6.12 10.25
N MET A 53 -11.16 -5.77 11.03
CA MET A 53 -10.80 -6.43 12.27
C MET A 53 -11.04 -5.50 13.47
N ARG A 54 -11.45 -6.09 14.60
CA ARG A 54 -11.69 -5.38 15.86
C ARG A 54 -10.56 -5.67 16.84
N ALA A 55 -10.01 -4.61 17.44
CA ALA A 55 -9.04 -4.74 18.52
C ALA A 55 -9.69 -5.42 19.76
N GLU A 56 -8.99 -6.41 20.30
CA GLU A 56 -9.23 -7.11 21.56
C GLU A 56 -7.95 -7.01 22.43
N GLU A 57 -8.03 -7.41 23.70
CA GLU A 57 -6.86 -7.53 24.59
C GLU A 57 -5.95 -6.28 24.67
N GLY A 58 -6.51 -5.06 24.57
CA GLY A 58 -5.71 -3.82 24.57
C GLY A 58 -4.86 -3.62 23.30
N GLY A 59 -5.28 -4.22 22.18
CA GLY A 59 -4.67 -4.08 20.86
C GLY A 59 -3.55 -5.09 20.58
N THR A 60 -3.41 -6.14 21.39
CA THR A 60 -2.49 -7.27 21.11
C THR A 60 -3.15 -8.39 20.31
N LEU A 61 -4.46 -8.30 20.10
CA LEU A 61 -5.24 -9.22 19.30
C LEU A 61 -6.22 -8.42 18.44
N TYR A 62 -6.33 -8.77 17.16
CA TYR A 62 -7.39 -8.33 16.28
C TYR A 62 -8.12 -9.55 15.74
N ARG A 63 -9.44 -9.53 15.85
CA ARG A 63 -10.30 -10.57 15.31
C ARG A 63 -11.10 -10.02 14.15
N GLU A 64 -11.19 -10.79 13.08
CA GLU A 64 -12.11 -10.50 11.99
C GLU A 64 -13.52 -10.27 12.53
N ASP A 65 -14.06 -9.13 12.15
CA ASP A 65 -15.40 -8.70 12.47
C ASP A 65 -16.31 -8.86 11.25
N THR A 66 -15.93 -8.27 10.12
CA THR A 66 -16.73 -8.27 8.88
C THR A 66 -15.83 -8.19 7.64
N VAL A 67 -16.25 -8.86 6.56
CA VAL A 67 -15.62 -8.81 5.23
C VAL A 67 -16.50 -7.95 4.31
N PHE A 68 -15.88 -7.05 3.56
CA PHE A 68 -16.52 -6.11 2.66
C PHE A 68 -16.07 -6.37 1.21
N PRO A 69 -16.86 -7.08 0.39
CA PRO A 69 -16.57 -7.26 -1.02
C PRO A 69 -16.61 -5.92 -1.77
N LEU A 70 -15.58 -5.62 -2.57
CA LEU A 70 -15.49 -4.35 -3.29
C LEU A 70 -16.59 -4.17 -4.35
N ALA A 71 -17.14 -5.26 -4.87
CA ALA A 71 -18.29 -5.25 -5.77
C ALA A 71 -19.56 -4.65 -5.11
N GLU A 72 -19.63 -4.61 -3.77
CA GLU A 72 -20.72 -3.93 -3.05
C GLU A 72 -20.59 -2.40 -3.04
N PHE A 73 -19.47 -1.85 -3.54
CA PHE A 73 -19.21 -0.41 -3.59
C PHE A 73 -18.88 0.09 -4.99
N PHE A 74 -18.27 -0.76 -5.84
CA PHE A 74 -17.79 -0.39 -7.16
C PHE A 74 -18.34 -1.33 -8.23
N THR A 75 -18.56 -0.79 -9.43
CA THR A 75 -18.80 -1.61 -10.63
C THR A 75 -17.46 -2.13 -11.15
N LEU A 76 -17.04 -3.30 -10.66
CA LEU A 76 -15.79 -3.94 -11.07
C LEU A 76 -15.90 -4.56 -12.48
N PRO A 77 -14.84 -4.49 -13.31
CA PRO A 77 -14.83 -5.13 -14.63
C PRO A 77 -15.02 -6.66 -14.60
N VAL A 78 -14.52 -7.33 -13.56
CA VAL A 78 -14.64 -8.78 -13.37
C VAL A 78 -15.25 -9.06 -12.00
N THR A 79 -16.27 -9.92 -11.95
CA THR A 79 -16.95 -10.34 -10.71
C THR A 79 -17.08 -11.85 -10.60
N GLU A 80 -16.44 -12.60 -11.50
CA GLU A 80 -16.42 -14.07 -11.44
C GLU A 80 -15.53 -14.49 -10.27
N PRO A 81 -16.03 -15.30 -9.32
CA PRO A 81 -15.24 -15.73 -8.18
C PRO A 81 -13.93 -16.42 -8.60
N GLY A 82 -12.82 -16.00 -7.99
CA GLY A 82 -11.48 -16.54 -8.27
C GLY A 82 -10.83 -15.96 -9.53
N LYS A 83 -11.46 -14.98 -10.17
CA LYS A 83 -10.87 -14.15 -11.25
C LYS A 83 -11.07 -12.66 -11.01
N ASP A 84 -11.68 -12.30 -9.89
CA ASP A 84 -12.04 -10.95 -9.50
C ASP A 84 -10.95 -10.23 -8.71
N GLU A 85 -9.73 -10.79 -8.67
CA GLU A 85 -8.57 -10.27 -7.95
C GLU A 85 -8.28 -8.79 -8.25
N ALA A 86 -8.27 -7.98 -7.20
CA ALA A 86 -7.98 -6.56 -7.25
C ALA A 86 -6.56 -6.23 -6.77
N ASP A 87 -5.83 -7.17 -6.17
CA ASP A 87 -4.44 -7.00 -5.75
C ASP A 87 -4.30 -5.73 -4.90
N ILE A 88 -4.97 -5.72 -3.73
CA ILE A 88 -5.19 -4.50 -2.94
C ILE A 88 -3.90 -4.13 -2.20
N GLU A 89 -3.15 -3.22 -2.80
CA GLU A 89 -1.82 -2.81 -2.35
C GLU A 89 -1.80 -1.43 -1.68
N GLY A 90 -2.95 -0.77 -1.52
CA GLY A 90 -3.00 0.54 -0.86
C GLY A 90 -4.33 0.83 -0.16
N MET A 91 -4.25 1.38 1.04
CA MET A 91 -5.41 1.77 1.84
C MET A 91 -5.13 2.98 2.73
N ALA A 92 -6.09 3.90 2.84
CA ALA A 92 -5.95 5.06 3.72
C ALA A 92 -7.30 5.52 4.27
N ILE A 93 -7.32 5.96 5.53
CA ILE A 93 -8.50 6.60 6.13
C ILE A 93 -8.28 8.12 6.17
N ALA A 94 -9.07 8.85 5.39
CA ALA A 94 -8.97 10.31 5.34
C ALA A 94 -10.30 10.98 5.01
N GLY A 95 -10.63 12.06 5.73
CA GLY A 95 -11.85 12.84 5.46
C GLY A 95 -13.16 12.03 5.59
N GLY A 96 -13.14 11.00 6.44
CA GLY A 96 -14.24 10.05 6.61
C GLY A 96 -14.43 9.11 5.42
N TRP A 97 -13.42 8.93 4.57
CA TRP A 97 -13.40 7.95 3.49
C TRP A 97 -12.41 6.85 3.80
N LEU A 98 -12.73 5.63 3.36
CA LEU A 98 -11.75 4.57 3.15
C LEU A 98 -11.33 4.64 1.69
N TRP A 99 -10.08 5.02 1.44
CA TRP A 99 -9.47 4.93 0.12
C TRP A 99 -8.94 3.53 -0.09
N VAL A 100 -9.09 3.02 -1.32
CA VAL A 100 -8.56 1.70 -1.72
C VAL A 100 -7.91 1.83 -3.10
N ALA A 101 -6.72 1.25 -3.25
CA ALA A 101 -6.01 1.14 -4.51
C ALA A 101 -5.58 -0.32 -4.74
N GLY A 102 -5.71 -0.79 -5.98
CA GLY A 102 -5.02 -1.99 -6.43
C GLY A 102 -3.62 -1.68 -6.96
N SER A 103 -2.83 -2.70 -7.27
CA SER A 103 -1.44 -2.56 -7.75
C SER A 103 -1.27 -1.80 -9.07
N HIS A 104 -2.31 -1.72 -9.91
CA HIS A 104 -2.21 -1.20 -11.29
C HIS A 104 -1.14 -1.90 -12.14
N ALA A 105 -0.71 -3.10 -11.75
CA ALA A 105 0.43 -3.76 -12.33
C ALA A 105 0.04 -4.80 -13.39
N LEU A 106 0.99 -5.05 -14.30
CA LEU A 106 0.99 -6.24 -15.14
C LEU A 106 1.82 -7.34 -14.47
N ALA A 107 1.48 -8.62 -14.70
CA ALA A 107 2.18 -9.75 -14.10
C ALA A 107 2.65 -10.75 -15.16
N ARG A 108 3.93 -11.10 -15.15
CA ARG A 108 4.44 -12.23 -15.96
C ARG A 108 4.21 -13.53 -15.22
N LYS A 109 3.74 -14.57 -15.92
CA LYS A 109 3.59 -15.89 -15.29
C LYS A 109 4.95 -16.49 -14.90
N LYS A 110 4.98 -17.18 -13.76
CA LYS A 110 6.14 -17.93 -13.30
C LYS A 110 6.39 -19.16 -14.19
N PRO A 111 7.66 -19.55 -14.41
CA PRO A 111 8.01 -20.79 -15.08
C PRO A 111 7.76 -21.97 -14.13
N GLU A 112 6.67 -22.72 -14.34
CA GLU A 112 6.33 -23.90 -13.55
C GLU A 112 6.83 -25.17 -14.26
N ARG A 113 8.07 -25.55 -13.96
CA ARG A 113 8.72 -26.73 -14.58
C ARG A 113 8.13 -28.05 -14.11
N ASP A 114 7.78 -28.12 -12.83
CA ASP A 114 7.42 -29.39 -12.16
C ASP A 114 6.03 -29.89 -12.57
N GLU A 115 5.19 -29.03 -13.16
CA GLU A 115 3.83 -29.38 -13.56
C GLU A 115 3.74 -29.83 -15.01
N ASN A 116 4.51 -29.23 -15.93
CA ASN A 116 4.26 -29.35 -17.37
C ASN A 116 5.52 -29.44 -18.25
N GLY A 117 6.71 -29.65 -17.65
CA GLY A 117 7.98 -29.77 -18.37
C GLY A 117 8.56 -28.43 -18.88
N THR A 118 9.77 -28.50 -19.46
CA THR A 118 10.55 -27.32 -19.85
C THR A 118 9.88 -26.46 -20.93
N GLU A 119 9.25 -27.07 -21.91
CA GLU A 119 8.61 -26.35 -23.02
C GLU A 119 7.45 -25.47 -22.52
N THR A 120 6.57 -26.04 -21.70
CA THR A 120 5.47 -25.28 -21.09
C THR A 120 5.99 -24.18 -20.15
N ALA A 121 7.06 -24.45 -19.38
CA ALA A 121 7.67 -23.44 -18.52
C ALA A 121 8.23 -22.25 -19.32
N LEU A 122 8.83 -22.51 -20.50
CA LEU A 122 9.29 -21.46 -21.42
C LEU A 122 8.11 -20.68 -22.02
N GLU A 123 7.05 -21.36 -22.44
CA GLU A 123 5.86 -20.71 -23.01
C GLU A 123 5.20 -19.79 -21.98
N ARG A 124 5.04 -20.24 -20.73
CA ARG A 124 4.49 -19.43 -19.64
C ARG A 124 5.25 -18.12 -19.44
N LEU A 125 6.58 -18.12 -19.54
CA LEU A 125 7.38 -16.91 -19.42
C LEU A 125 7.08 -15.86 -20.50
N THR A 126 6.49 -16.24 -21.63
CA THR A 126 6.05 -15.28 -22.65
C THR A 126 4.76 -14.56 -22.27
N GLU A 127 3.97 -15.12 -21.36
CA GLU A 127 2.65 -14.62 -21.00
C GLU A 127 2.72 -13.48 -19.97
N VAL A 128 2.19 -12.31 -20.37
CA VAL A 128 1.93 -11.17 -19.49
C VAL A 128 0.43 -11.05 -19.28
N ARG A 129 0.01 -11.13 -18.01
CA ARG A 129 -1.37 -10.96 -17.56
C ARG A 129 -1.66 -9.51 -17.23
N CYS A 130 -2.91 -9.14 -17.45
CA CYS A 130 -3.47 -7.83 -17.17
C CYS A 130 -4.85 -8.06 -16.55
N ASP A 131 -4.90 -8.14 -15.23
CA ASP A 131 -6.15 -8.36 -14.51
C ASP A 131 -6.86 -7.01 -14.30
N PRO A 132 -8.06 -6.79 -14.88
CA PRO A 132 -8.65 -5.45 -14.95
C PRO A 132 -8.97 -4.81 -13.60
N ASN A 133 -9.28 -5.62 -12.59
CA ASN A 133 -9.65 -5.14 -11.26
C ASN A 133 -8.45 -4.53 -10.51
N ARG A 134 -7.20 -4.91 -10.86
CA ARG A 134 -5.96 -4.33 -10.30
C ARG A 134 -5.83 -2.83 -10.52
N PHE A 135 -6.53 -2.26 -11.50
CA PHE A 135 -6.52 -0.82 -11.79
C PHE A 135 -7.58 -0.04 -11.00
N LEU A 136 -8.01 -0.57 -9.86
CA LEU A 136 -8.91 0.12 -8.94
C LEU A 136 -8.18 1.28 -8.25
N LEU A 137 -8.78 2.46 -8.28
CA LEU A 137 -8.50 3.54 -7.33
C LEU A 137 -9.84 4.18 -6.98
N GLY A 138 -10.26 4.06 -5.73
CA GLY A 138 -11.58 4.50 -5.28
C GLY A 138 -11.63 4.90 -3.82
N ARG A 139 -12.79 5.43 -3.43
CA ARG A 139 -13.09 5.80 -2.04
C ARG A 139 -14.48 5.34 -1.66
N ILE A 140 -14.62 4.89 -0.42
CA ILE A 140 -15.86 4.39 0.18
C ILE A 140 -16.18 5.25 1.41
N PRO A 141 -17.39 5.81 1.55
CA PRO A 141 -17.78 6.52 2.76
C PRO A 141 -17.61 5.64 4.00
N LEU A 142 -17.02 6.19 5.05
CA LEU A 142 -16.99 5.59 6.38
C LEU A 142 -18.01 6.30 7.28
N VAL A 143 -18.82 5.49 7.97
CA VAL A 143 -19.65 5.93 9.08
C VAL A 143 -19.09 5.39 10.39
N THR A 144 -19.22 6.17 11.45
CA THR A 144 -18.91 5.72 12.80
C THR A 144 -20.18 5.17 13.45
N GLU A 145 -20.19 3.89 13.77
CA GLU A 145 -21.29 3.24 14.49
C GLU A 145 -21.38 3.72 15.94
N ALA A 146 -22.49 3.41 16.61
CA ALA A 146 -22.75 3.85 17.98
C ALA A 146 -21.67 3.39 19.00
N ASP A 147 -20.97 2.29 18.71
CA ASP A 147 -19.89 1.76 19.53
C ASP A 147 -18.48 2.13 19.01
N GLY A 148 -18.40 3.10 18.11
CA GLY A 148 -17.14 3.66 17.61
C GLY A 148 -16.52 2.88 16.46
N ARG A 149 -17.12 1.77 15.99
CA ARG A 149 -16.62 1.06 14.80
C ARG A 149 -16.73 1.92 13.56
N LEU A 150 -15.72 1.86 12.70
CA LEU A 150 -15.80 2.43 11.36
C LEU A 150 -16.36 1.39 10.39
N THR A 151 -17.35 1.80 9.61
CA THR A 151 -18.06 0.91 8.67
C THR A 151 -18.07 1.53 7.28
N PRO A 152 -17.48 0.85 6.28
CA PRO A 152 -17.65 1.21 4.88
C PRO A 152 -19.13 1.07 4.49
N VAL A 153 -19.71 2.13 3.92
CA VAL A 153 -21.09 2.13 3.40
C VAL A 153 -21.12 2.70 2.00
N ARG A 154 -22.04 2.23 1.15
CA ARG A 154 -22.16 2.71 -0.23
C ARG A 154 -22.49 4.20 -0.31
N ARG A 155 -23.28 4.74 0.63
CA ARG A 155 -23.67 6.14 0.67
C ARG A 155 -23.80 6.61 2.12
N ASP A 156 -23.33 7.82 2.38
CA ASP A 156 -23.56 8.57 3.62
C ASP A 156 -23.82 10.05 3.31
N GLY A 157 -25.08 10.47 3.42
CA GLY A 157 -25.52 11.80 2.99
C GLY A 157 -25.18 12.05 1.51
N ALA A 158 -24.37 13.09 1.25
CA ALA A 158 -23.89 13.44 -0.09
C ALA A 158 -22.68 12.61 -0.55
N ARG A 159 -22.06 11.84 0.35
CA ARG A 159 -20.88 11.01 0.05
C ARG A 159 -21.34 9.70 -0.56
N VAL A 160 -20.89 9.38 -1.77
CA VAL A 160 -21.20 8.13 -2.46
C VAL A 160 -19.89 7.43 -2.80
N ALA A 161 -19.84 6.11 -2.62
CA ALA A 161 -18.71 5.32 -3.04
C ALA A 161 -18.46 5.50 -4.55
N GLY A 162 -17.20 5.63 -4.93
CA GLY A 162 -16.86 5.80 -6.34
C GLY A 162 -15.40 5.49 -6.64
N CYS A 163 -15.12 5.23 -7.91
CA CYS A 163 -13.77 4.91 -8.38
C CYS A 163 -13.41 5.63 -9.68
N LEU A 164 -12.11 5.68 -9.99
CA LEU A 164 -11.65 6.12 -11.30
C LEU A 164 -12.17 5.17 -12.38
N LYS A 165 -12.49 5.75 -13.54
CA LYS A 165 -13.01 4.97 -14.68
C LYS A 165 -12.00 3.93 -15.15
N PHE A 166 -12.37 2.65 -15.03
CA PHE A 166 -11.68 1.53 -15.68
C PHE A 166 -11.63 1.70 -17.21
N ARG A 167 -10.56 1.16 -17.80
CA ARG A 167 -10.30 1.15 -19.24
C ARG A 167 -9.74 -0.21 -19.64
N LYS A 168 -9.72 -0.49 -20.94
CA LYS A 168 -9.02 -1.67 -21.45
C LYS A 168 -7.53 -1.54 -21.11
N GLY A 169 -7.02 -2.46 -20.31
CA GLY A 169 -5.63 -2.48 -19.88
C GLY A 169 -5.22 -1.34 -18.94
N GLY A 170 -6.15 -0.79 -18.15
CA GLY A 170 -5.82 0.35 -17.28
C GLY A 170 -7.01 1.04 -16.63
N ASN A 171 -6.78 2.28 -16.19
CA ASN A 171 -7.83 3.18 -15.70
C ASN A 171 -7.55 4.64 -16.13
N ALA A 172 -8.18 5.61 -15.46
CA ALA A 172 -7.93 7.03 -15.71
C ALA A 172 -6.53 7.50 -15.29
N LEU A 173 -5.89 6.86 -14.28
CA LEU A 173 -4.53 7.15 -13.85
C LEU A 173 -3.50 6.68 -14.88
N THR A 174 -3.55 5.41 -15.30
CA THR A 174 -2.60 4.92 -16.31
C THR A 174 -2.76 5.65 -17.65
N LYS A 175 -3.99 6.08 -17.99
CA LYS A 175 -4.20 7.01 -19.12
C LYS A 175 -3.49 8.36 -18.93
N ALA A 176 -3.51 8.91 -17.72
CA ALA A 176 -2.83 10.19 -17.44
C ALA A 176 -1.30 10.06 -17.53
N LEU A 177 -0.76 8.87 -17.30
CA LEU A 177 0.67 8.54 -17.36
C LEU A 177 1.14 8.03 -18.72
N ALA A 178 0.25 7.82 -19.69
CA ALA A 178 0.55 7.15 -20.96
C ALA A 178 1.62 7.87 -21.80
N GLU A 179 1.73 9.19 -21.67
CA GLU A 179 2.72 10.03 -22.36
C GLU A 179 3.69 10.69 -21.37
N ASP A 180 3.73 10.22 -20.11
CA ASP A 180 4.62 10.77 -19.09
C ASP A 180 6.10 10.47 -19.42
N GLU A 181 6.94 11.51 -19.46
CA GLU A 181 8.34 11.38 -19.85
C GLU A 181 9.16 10.45 -18.95
N HIS A 182 8.78 10.32 -17.67
CA HIS A 182 9.46 9.46 -16.71
C HIS A 182 8.87 8.05 -16.69
N LEU A 183 7.54 7.93 -16.71
CA LEU A 183 6.84 6.70 -16.33
C LEU A 183 6.23 5.91 -17.49
N ALA A 184 5.94 6.54 -18.64
CA ALA A 184 5.21 5.88 -19.74
C ALA A 184 5.83 4.55 -20.19
N ARG A 185 7.16 4.47 -20.20
CA ARG A 185 7.92 3.28 -20.64
C ARG A 185 7.76 2.08 -19.71
N PHE A 186 7.34 2.29 -18.47
CA PHE A 186 7.22 1.26 -17.44
C PHE A 186 5.78 0.76 -17.28
N ILE A 187 4.78 1.45 -17.84
CA ILE A 187 3.36 1.05 -17.79
C ILE A 187 3.11 -0.32 -18.43
N ALA A 188 3.84 -0.64 -19.50
CA ALA A 188 3.72 -1.91 -20.21
C ALA A 188 4.68 -3.01 -19.68
N VAL A 189 5.50 -2.69 -18.68
CA VAL A 189 6.47 -3.61 -18.09
C VAL A 189 5.80 -4.29 -16.88
N PRO A 190 5.95 -5.61 -16.70
CA PRO A 190 5.45 -6.30 -15.51
C PRO A 190 6.07 -5.81 -14.20
N ALA A 191 5.30 -5.86 -13.12
CA ALA A 191 5.65 -5.37 -11.78
C ALA A 191 7.04 -5.85 -11.32
N LYS A 192 7.26 -7.17 -11.36
CA LYS A 192 8.52 -7.83 -10.94
C LYS A 192 9.70 -7.64 -11.90
N GLU A 193 9.55 -6.80 -12.93
CA GLU A 193 10.59 -6.37 -13.88
C GLU A 193 10.87 -4.86 -13.75
N ASN A 194 10.63 -4.29 -12.56
CA ASN A 194 10.68 -2.84 -12.30
C ASN A 194 9.61 -2.07 -13.12
N GLY A 195 8.51 -2.74 -13.46
CA GLY A 195 7.36 -2.14 -14.13
C GLY A 195 6.52 -1.27 -13.20
N PHE A 196 5.50 -0.62 -13.74
CA PHE A 196 4.59 0.21 -12.96
C PHE A 196 3.81 -0.65 -11.97
N ASP A 197 3.96 -0.33 -10.70
CA ASP A 197 3.37 -1.06 -9.59
C ASP A 197 3.12 -0.14 -8.40
N VAL A 198 1.84 0.10 -8.11
CA VAL A 198 1.39 0.91 -6.99
C VAL A 198 1.41 0.05 -5.74
N GLU A 199 2.24 0.43 -4.80
CA GLU A 199 2.28 -0.17 -3.46
C GLU A 199 2.32 0.96 -2.44
N GLY A 200 1.40 0.90 -1.50
CA GLY A 200 1.20 1.89 -0.48
C GLY A 200 0.34 3.08 -0.90
N MET A 201 -0.45 3.57 0.05
CA MET A 201 -1.27 4.75 -0.17
C MET A 201 -1.47 5.55 1.12
N ALA A 202 -1.27 6.86 1.02
CA ALA A 202 -1.67 7.80 2.05
C ALA A 202 -2.65 8.84 1.48
N ALA A 203 -3.56 9.35 2.30
CA ALA A 203 -4.54 10.34 1.87
C ALA A 203 -4.69 11.48 2.89
N HIS A 204 -4.93 12.69 2.39
CA HIS A 204 -5.24 13.86 3.21
C HIS A 204 -6.18 14.80 2.47
N GLY A 205 -7.39 15.01 3.01
CA GLY A 205 -8.43 15.77 2.31
C GLY A 205 -8.83 15.08 1.00
N ASP A 206 -8.63 15.76 -0.12
CA ASP A 206 -8.86 15.24 -1.47
C ASP A 206 -7.58 14.88 -2.23
N ARG A 207 -6.42 14.96 -1.55
CA ARG A 207 -5.12 14.54 -2.08
C ARG A 207 -4.84 13.10 -1.67
N VAL A 208 -4.26 12.36 -2.61
CA VAL A 208 -3.85 10.97 -2.43
C VAL A 208 -2.40 10.85 -2.90
N TRP A 209 -1.56 10.20 -2.10
CA TRP A 209 -0.20 9.82 -2.44
C TRP A 209 -0.17 8.32 -2.66
N LEU A 210 0.30 7.89 -3.82
CA LEU A 210 0.53 6.49 -4.16
C LEU A 210 2.04 6.25 -4.18
N GLY A 211 2.49 5.28 -3.40
CA GLY A 211 3.85 4.78 -3.50
C GLY A 211 3.98 3.91 -4.74
N LEU A 212 5.17 3.88 -5.33
CA LEU A 212 5.50 2.92 -6.37
C LEU A 212 6.57 1.96 -5.88
N ARG A 213 6.28 0.66 -5.87
CA ARG A 213 7.33 -0.35 -5.76
C ARG A 213 8.23 -0.28 -6.99
N GLY A 214 7.62 -0.16 -8.15
CA GLY A 214 8.28 0.04 -9.43
C GLY A 214 7.56 1.10 -10.27
N PRO A 215 8.28 1.85 -11.12
CA PRO A 215 9.71 1.76 -11.34
C PRO A 215 10.54 2.55 -10.31
N VAL A 216 11.71 2.04 -9.98
CA VAL A 216 12.81 2.82 -9.37
C VAL A 216 13.74 3.32 -10.49
N LEU A 217 13.93 4.64 -10.58
CA LEU A 217 14.64 5.30 -11.67
C LEU A 217 16.05 5.69 -11.24
N ARG A 218 17.07 4.96 -11.70
CA ARG A 218 18.48 5.20 -11.32
C ARG A 218 18.67 5.26 -9.79
N GLY A 219 17.94 4.41 -9.06
CA GLY A 219 17.97 4.33 -7.59
C GLY A 219 16.96 5.24 -6.87
N TRP A 220 16.18 6.04 -7.59
CA TRP A 220 15.18 6.94 -7.00
C TRP A 220 13.79 6.33 -7.09
N ALA A 221 13.15 6.13 -5.94
CA ALA A 221 11.75 5.74 -5.86
C ALA A 221 10.85 6.90 -6.27
N CYS A 222 9.58 6.61 -6.57
CA CYS A 222 8.62 7.60 -7.03
C CYS A 222 7.34 7.52 -6.21
N ILE A 223 6.86 8.68 -5.76
CA ILE A 223 5.52 8.86 -5.18
C ILE A 223 4.70 9.68 -6.17
N LEU A 224 3.50 9.20 -6.48
CA LEU A 224 2.51 9.93 -7.26
C LEU A 224 1.57 10.65 -6.32
N GLU A 225 1.50 11.96 -6.41
CA GLU A 225 0.45 12.74 -5.78
C GLU A 225 -0.67 12.99 -6.80
N LEU A 226 -1.91 12.84 -6.33
CA LEU A 226 -3.14 12.98 -7.09
C LEU A 226 -4.10 13.89 -6.31
N ALA A 227 -4.91 14.67 -7.02
CA ALA A 227 -6.12 15.25 -6.44
C ALA A 227 -7.34 14.62 -7.10
N VAL A 228 -8.21 14.04 -6.27
CA VAL A 228 -9.32 13.20 -6.73
C VAL A 228 -10.64 13.82 -6.27
N GLU A 229 -11.56 13.99 -7.21
CA GLU A 229 -12.89 14.53 -6.94
C GLU A 229 -13.98 13.71 -7.63
N ASP A 230 -15.23 13.94 -7.21
CA ASP A 230 -16.39 13.34 -7.87
C ASP A 230 -16.54 13.87 -9.29
N HIS A 231 -16.97 13.02 -10.21
CA HIS A 231 -17.32 13.44 -11.55
C HIS A 231 -18.64 14.22 -11.51
N PRO A 232 -18.71 15.44 -12.07
CA PRO A 232 -19.88 16.31 -11.91
C PRO A 232 -21.16 15.72 -12.53
N ASP A 233 -21.01 14.96 -13.62
CA ASP A 233 -22.16 14.44 -14.39
C ASP A 233 -22.40 12.93 -14.23
N VAL A 234 -21.58 12.22 -13.46
CA VAL A 234 -21.65 10.75 -13.37
C VAL A 234 -21.45 10.33 -11.93
N GLU A 235 -22.54 9.87 -11.31
CA GLU A 235 -22.49 9.31 -9.97
C GLU A 235 -21.57 8.08 -9.88
N GLU A 236 -21.01 7.82 -8.70
CA GLU A 236 -20.06 6.73 -8.43
C GLU A 236 -18.76 6.78 -9.25
N ARG A 237 -18.52 7.85 -10.01
CA ARG A 237 -17.30 8.05 -10.80
C ARG A 237 -16.45 9.16 -10.21
N LEU A 238 -15.16 8.87 -10.07
CA LEU A 238 -14.15 9.85 -9.71
C LEU A 238 -13.40 10.36 -10.95
N ARG A 239 -12.81 11.55 -10.84
CA ARG A 239 -11.86 12.09 -11.82
C ARG A 239 -10.64 12.71 -11.14
N LEU A 240 -9.54 12.71 -11.87
CA LEU A 240 -8.30 13.38 -11.49
C LEU A 240 -8.32 14.85 -11.89
N ARG A 241 -8.03 15.73 -10.93
CA ARG A 241 -7.85 17.17 -11.17
C ARG A 241 -6.43 17.47 -11.67
N PRO A 242 -6.24 18.47 -12.53
CA PRO A 242 -4.92 19.01 -12.82
C PRO A 242 -4.28 19.58 -11.56
N ILE A 243 -3.06 19.12 -11.24
CA ILE A 243 -2.26 19.60 -10.10
C ILE A 243 -0.78 19.79 -10.43
N GLY A 244 -0.35 19.34 -11.61
CA GLY A 244 0.99 19.57 -12.15
C GLY A 244 1.15 20.98 -12.73
N PRO A 245 2.39 21.40 -12.95
CA PRO A 245 2.72 22.77 -13.37
C PRO A 245 2.14 23.18 -14.72
N ASN A 246 1.93 22.24 -15.65
CA ASN A 246 1.38 22.49 -16.99
C ASN A 246 0.00 21.84 -17.20
N GLY A 247 -0.73 21.58 -16.11
CA GLY A 247 -2.05 20.96 -16.16
C GLY A 247 -2.03 19.44 -16.18
N GLU A 248 -0.89 18.83 -15.87
CA GLU A 248 -0.79 17.39 -15.62
C GLU A 248 -1.67 17.01 -14.42
N LYS A 249 -2.24 15.80 -14.48
CA LYS A 249 -3.15 15.26 -13.46
C LYS A 249 -2.45 14.57 -12.30
N VAL A 250 -1.13 14.46 -12.39
CA VAL A 250 -0.27 13.77 -11.45
C VAL A 250 0.91 14.69 -11.18
N ARG A 251 1.30 14.79 -9.91
CA ARG A 251 2.55 15.43 -9.49
C ARG A 251 3.47 14.34 -8.97
N LYS A 252 4.73 14.34 -9.40
CA LYS A 252 5.70 13.30 -9.03
C LYS A 252 6.69 13.81 -7.99
N HIS A 253 7.01 12.95 -7.04
CA HIS A 253 8.05 13.18 -6.03
C HIS A 253 9.05 12.02 -6.08
N PHE A 254 10.32 12.32 -6.34
CA PHE A 254 11.36 11.29 -6.42
C PHE A 254 12.16 11.22 -5.14
N VAL A 255 12.37 10.03 -4.59
CA VAL A 255 12.87 9.85 -3.22
C VAL A 255 14.07 8.92 -3.21
N ASP A 256 15.15 9.32 -2.54
CA ASP A 256 16.36 8.49 -2.38
C ASP A 256 16.20 7.50 -1.22
N LEU A 257 15.65 6.33 -1.52
CA LEU A 257 15.44 5.23 -0.59
C LEU A 257 16.55 4.16 -0.69
N ASP A 258 17.79 4.57 -1.00
CA ASP A 258 18.93 3.68 -1.24
C ASP A 258 18.70 2.64 -2.36
N GLY A 259 17.94 3.02 -3.39
CA GLY A 259 17.59 2.11 -4.50
C GLY A 259 16.44 1.16 -4.23
N LEU A 260 15.79 1.24 -3.06
CA LEU A 260 14.57 0.50 -2.75
C LEU A 260 13.33 1.16 -3.36
N GLY A 261 12.30 0.36 -3.64
CA GLY A 261 10.96 0.82 -3.99
C GLY A 261 10.11 1.05 -2.74
N ILE A 262 8.91 1.59 -2.93
CA ILE A 262 7.96 1.82 -1.84
C ILE A 262 7.03 0.61 -1.72
N ARG A 263 6.75 0.20 -0.48
CA ARG A 263 5.82 -0.89 -0.14
C ARG A 263 4.55 -0.36 0.53
N GLU A 264 4.70 0.61 1.42
CA GLU A 264 3.56 1.26 2.08
C GLU A 264 3.85 2.72 2.44
N LEU A 265 2.79 3.53 2.48
CA LEU A 265 2.78 4.92 2.91
C LEU A 265 1.74 5.13 4.03
N THR A 266 2.13 5.78 5.12
CA THR A 266 1.16 6.22 6.13
C THR A 266 1.51 7.59 6.67
N PHE A 267 0.51 8.43 6.94
CA PHE A 267 0.74 9.75 7.55
C PHE A 267 0.92 9.63 9.06
N ASP A 268 1.93 10.31 9.58
CA ASP A 268 2.11 10.59 11.01
C ASP A 268 2.08 12.10 11.23
N GLY A 269 0.88 12.63 11.45
CA GLY A 269 0.66 14.08 11.44
C GLY A 269 0.80 14.65 10.02
N GLU A 270 1.78 15.54 9.82
CA GLU A 270 2.10 16.12 8.51
C GLU A 270 3.25 15.40 7.79
N ASP A 271 3.89 14.45 8.46
CA ASP A 271 5.00 13.67 7.92
C ASP A 271 4.49 12.41 7.22
N LEU A 272 5.14 12.02 6.14
CA LEU A 272 4.88 10.76 5.46
C LEU A 272 5.90 9.71 5.94
N VAL A 273 5.41 8.62 6.52
CA VAL A 273 6.19 7.43 6.86
C VAL A 273 6.14 6.47 5.68
N ILE A 274 7.30 5.98 5.26
CA ILE A 274 7.49 5.19 4.05
C ILE A 274 8.13 3.87 4.43
N LEU A 275 7.45 2.75 4.16
CA LEU A 275 8.08 1.44 4.11
C LEU A 275 8.72 1.24 2.73
N ALA A 276 10.01 0.92 2.73
CA ALA A 276 10.80 0.71 1.52
C ALA A 276 11.38 -0.71 1.48
N GLY A 277 11.37 -1.33 0.30
CA GLY A 277 11.86 -2.69 0.09
C GLY A 277 12.29 -2.98 -1.35
N PRO A 278 12.72 -4.21 -1.65
CA PRO A 278 13.16 -4.60 -3.00
C PRO A 278 12.07 -4.42 -4.06
N THR A 279 12.45 -4.10 -5.30
CA THR A 279 11.49 -3.85 -6.38
C THR A 279 11.13 -5.08 -7.20
N MET A 280 11.90 -6.15 -7.11
CA MET A 280 11.76 -7.38 -7.90
C MET A 280 11.54 -8.58 -6.96
N ASP A 281 11.53 -9.80 -7.50
CA ASP A 281 11.26 -11.05 -6.77
C ASP A 281 12.37 -11.45 -5.76
N LEU A 282 13.32 -10.56 -5.45
CA LEU A 282 14.45 -10.86 -4.58
C LEU A 282 14.16 -10.48 -3.13
N ASP A 283 14.61 -11.31 -2.20
CA ASP A 283 14.67 -10.94 -0.78
C ASP A 283 15.78 -9.92 -0.56
N GLY A 284 15.52 -8.89 0.26
CA GLY A 284 16.50 -7.83 0.46
C GLY A 284 16.12 -6.85 1.57
N PRO A 285 16.94 -5.80 1.75
CA PRO A 285 16.77 -4.84 2.83
C PRO A 285 15.38 -4.22 2.86
N VAL A 286 14.81 -4.15 4.06
CA VAL A 286 13.56 -3.45 4.35
C VAL A 286 13.84 -2.32 5.33
N ALA A 287 13.43 -1.11 4.98
CA ALA A 287 13.72 0.09 5.76
C ALA A 287 12.49 0.99 5.88
N VAL A 288 12.39 1.70 7.00
CA VAL A 288 11.35 2.69 7.25
C VAL A 288 11.97 4.08 7.27
N TRP A 289 11.42 4.96 6.46
CA TRP A 289 11.84 6.35 6.30
C TRP A 289 10.73 7.29 6.73
N ARG A 290 11.10 8.53 7.06
CA ARG A 290 10.15 9.62 7.24
C ARG A 290 10.54 10.79 6.34
N TRP A 291 9.61 11.19 5.49
CA TRP A 291 9.65 12.44 4.76
C TRP A 291 8.88 13.50 5.55
N THR A 292 9.61 14.47 6.10
CA THR A 292 9.04 15.49 7.00
C THR A 292 8.27 16.55 6.24
N ASP A 293 7.17 17.01 6.87
CA ASP A 293 6.32 18.10 6.38
C ASP A 293 5.82 17.88 4.94
N ALA A 294 5.59 16.62 4.56
CA ALA A 294 5.21 16.20 3.20
C ALA A 294 3.93 16.90 2.70
N LEU A 295 2.99 17.18 3.60
CA LEU A 295 1.75 17.89 3.26
C LEU A 295 1.98 19.32 2.76
N SER A 296 3.05 19.97 3.23
CA SER A 296 3.42 21.34 2.85
C SER A 296 4.00 21.45 1.44
N ILE A 297 4.41 20.33 0.86
CA ILE A 297 5.02 20.29 -0.47
C ILE A 297 3.91 20.29 -1.53
N THR A 298 3.87 21.36 -2.32
CA THR A 298 2.84 21.61 -3.35
C THR A 298 3.39 21.68 -4.77
N HIS A 299 4.62 21.23 -4.99
CA HIS A 299 5.30 21.20 -6.28
C HIS A 299 6.06 19.88 -6.45
N GLU A 300 6.34 19.47 -7.69
CA GLU A 300 7.19 18.30 -7.96
C GLU A 300 8.55 18.50 -7.34
N THR A 301 9.11 17.46 -6.72
CA THR A 301 10.40 17.59 -6.05
C THR A 301 11.22 16.30 -6.08
N VAL A 302 12.50 16.46 -5.75
CA VAL A 302 13.45 15.38 -5.52
C VAL A 302 13.86 15.47 -4.07
N ILE A 303 13.62 14.41 -3.30
CA ILE A 303 13.93 14.32 -1.87
C ILE A 303 15.23 13.51 -1.72
N PRO A 304 16.38 14.18 -1.59
CA PRO A 304 17.65 13.50 -1.37
C PRO A 304 17.70 12.87 0.02
N ARG A 305 18.64 11.93 0.16
CA ARG A 305 18.86 11.14 1.37
C ARG A 305 18.98 11.97 2.65
N ASP A 306 19.64 13.12 2.61
CA ASP A 306 19.86 14.00 3.76
C ASP A 306 18.60 14.79 4.19
N ARG A 307 17.52 14.72 3.40
CA ARG A 307 16.20 15.30 3.72
C ARG A 307 15.21 14.25 4.20
N LEU A 308 15.65 13.00 4.35
CA LEU A 308 14.87 11.90 4.91
C LEU A 308 15.38 11.57 6.30
N VAL A 309 14.46 11.28 7.21
CA VAL A 309 14.80 10.75 8.54
C VAL A 309 14.74 9.22 8.49
N PRO A 310 15.87 8.50 8.61
CA PRO A 310 15.86 7.06 8.83
C PRO A 310 15.16 6.72 10.15
N LEU A 311 14.16 5.85 10.11
CA LEU A 311 13.46 5.40 11.32
C LEU A 311 13.95 4.01 11.74
N LEU A 312 13.80 3.00 10.88
CA LEU A 312 14.04 1.59 11.24
C LEU A 312 14.66 0.83 10.06
N ASN A 313 15.48 -0.18 10.37
CA ASN A 313 15.78 -1.28 9.45
C ASN A 313 15.01 -2.50 9.98
N LEU A 314 14.09 -3.05 9.19
CA LEU A 314 13.27 -4.18 9.62
C LEU A 314 13.98 -5.51 9.31
N PRO A 315 13.72 -6.58 10.09
CA PRO A 315 14.13 -7.92 9.71
C PRO A 315 13.40 -8.35 8.44
N TYR A 316 14.06 -9.17 7.62
CA TYR A 316 13.48 -9.79 6.44
C TYR A 316 13.96 -11.25 6.36
N GLY A 317 13.07 -12.13 5.90
CA GLY A 317 13.34 -13.55 5.74
C GLY A 317 13.98 -13.88 4.40
N LYS A 318 13.94 -15.17 4.03
CA LYS A 318 14.39 -15.65 2.72
C LYS A 318 13.26 -16.46 2.09
N GLY A 319 12.49 -15.82 1.22
CA GLY A 319 11.23 -16.35 0.69
C GLY A 319 10.10 -16.40 1.71
N ASP A 320 10.23 -15.67 2.82
CA ASP A 320 9.22 -15.50 3.85
C ASP A 320 9.39 -14.18 4.61
N ASP A 321 8.38 -13.81 5.41
CA ASP A 321 8.36 -12.61 6.24
C ASP A 321 8.64 -11.33 5.42
N HIS A 322 7.96 -11.19 4.28
CA HIS A 322 8.04 -9.98 3.46
C HIS A 322 7.15 -8.90 4.08
N ALA A 323 7.74 -7.89 4.70
CA ALA A 323 6.97 -6.77 5.20
C ALA A 323 6.40 -5.96 4.02
N GLU A 324 5.06 -5.87 3.95
CA GLU A 324 4.36 -5.17 2.86
C GLU A 324 3.53 -4.00 3.40
N GLY A 325 2.74 -4.22 4.47
CA GLY A 325 1.88 -3.18 5.05
C GLY A 325 2.37 -2.64 6.40
N ILE A 326 2.14 -1.33 6.63
CA ILE A 326 2.36 -0.66 7.92
C ILE A 326 1.16 0.18 8.35
N ALA A 327 0.87 0.18 9.65
CA ALA A 327 -0.14 1.06 10.23
C ALA A 327 0.36 1.77 11.49
N CYS A 328 0.07 3.07 11.60
CA CYS A 328 0.36 3.84 12.81
C CYS A 328 -0.53 3.38 13.99
N VAL A 329 0.12 2.97 15.08
CA VAL A 329 -0.54 2.56 16.31
C VAL A 329 -0.28 3.60 17.40
N ARG A 330 -1.38 4.23 17.85
CA ARG A 330 -1.42 5.10 19.03
C ARG A 330 -2.34 4.45 20.05
N ARG A 331 -1.82 4.20 21.25
CA ARG A 331 -2.54 3.65 22.41
C ARG A 331 -2.31 4.57 23.61
N ASP A 332 -3.33 4.75 24.43
CA ASP A 332 -3.23 5.60 25.60
C ASP A 332 -2.13 5.12 26.56
N GLY A 333 -1.26 6.04 26.97
CA GLY A 333 -0.14 5.75 27.87
C GLY A 333 1.01 4.94 27.28
N ALA A 334 0.97 4.59 25.99
CA ALA A 334 2.05 3.90 25.29
C ALA A 334 2.73 4.82 24.25
N PRO A 335 4.04 4.63 23.98
CA PRO A 335 4.69 5.33 22.89
C PRO A 335 4.07 4.95 21.54
N PRO A 336 4.12 5.86 20.53
CA PRO A 336 3.75 5.52 19.16
C PRO A 336 4.48 4.27 18.66
N ALA A 337 3.76 3.45 17.91
CA ALA A 337 4.30 2.24 17.31
C ALA A 337 3.86 2.12 15.85
N LEU A 338 4.57 1.31 15.08
CA LEU A 338 4.18 0.83 13.77
C LEU A 338 3.80 -0.64 13.88
N LEU A 339 2.58 -0.97 13.49
CA LEU A 339 2.19 -2.34 13.17
C LEU A 339 2.76 -2.67 11.79
N VAL A 340 3.42 -3.81 11.66
CA VAL A 340 3.94 -4.32 10.39
C VAL A 340 3.26 -5.65 10.10
N VAL A 341 2.60 -5.73 8.95
CA VAL A 341 2.01 -6.97 8.42
C VAL A 341 2.88 -7.52 7.29
N TYR A 342 2.69 -8.80 6.98
CA TYR A 342 3.60 -9.53 6.11
C TYR A 342 2.84 -10.26 5.02
N ASP A 343 3.34 -10.12 3.79
CA ASP A 343 3.16 -11.12 2.74
C ASP A 343 4.00 -12.36 3.07
N SER A 344 3.52 -13.52 2.64
CA SER A 344 4.20 -14.80 2.74
C SER A 344 4.81 -15.03 4.14
N PRO A 345 4.03 -14.89 5.23
CA PRO A 345 4.55 -14.97 6.58
C PRO A 345 5.10 -16.38 6.84
N SER A 346 6.23 -16.45 7.54
CA SER A 346 6.90 -17.69 7.89
C SER A 346 5.97 -18.63 8.67
N LYS A 347 6.27 -19.93 8.61
CA LYS A 347 5.52 -20.95 9.36
C LYS A 347 5.43 -20.66 10.87
N ALA A 348 6.39 -19.93 11.42
CA ALA A 348 6.40 -19.54 12.83
C ALA A 348 5.36 -18.47 13.17
N ARG A 349 4.99 -17.60 12.22
CA ARG A 349 3.93 -16.58 12.39
C ARG A 349 2.53 -17.13 12.21
N ARG A 350 2.40 -18.23 11.46
CA ARG A 350 1.14 -18.88 11.11
C ARG A 350 0.57 -19.71 12.28
N HIS A 351 -0.69 -19.47 12.63
CA HIS A 351 -1.37 -20.14 13.74
C HIS A 351 -2.83 -20.47 13.40
N GLY A 352 -3.08 -21.60 12.73
CA GLY A 352 -4.41 -21.97 12.28
C GLY A 352 -4.96 -20.93 11.29
N SER A 353 -6.09 -20.30 11.61
CA SER A 353 -6.69 -19.22 10.82
C SER A 353 -6.11 -17.83 11.09
N GLY A 354 -5.00 -17.74 11.83
CA GLY A 354 -4.38 -16.47 12.19
C GLY A 354 -2.90 -16.37 11.80
N THR A 355 -2.40 -15.13 11.86
CA THR A 355 -0.99 -14.79 11.68
C THR A 355 -0.53 -13.79 12.75
N THR A 356 0.77 -13.63 12.90
CA THR A 356 1.38 -12.70 13.86
C THR A 356 2.06 -11.55 13.12
N ALA A 357 1.56 -10.35 13.37
CA ALA A 357 2.16 -9.07 12.97
C ALA A 357 3.10 -8.56 14.07
N ASP A 358 4.05 -7.71 13.68
CA ASP A 358 5.03 -7.15 14.62
C ASP A 358 4.70 -5.70 14.97
N LEU A 359 4.96 -5.32 16.23
CA LEU A 359 4.92 -3.91 16.65
C LEU A 359 6.35 -3.42 16.82
N PHE A 360 6.70 -2.35 16.12
CA PHE A 360 7.96 -1.63 16.29
C PHE A 360 7.70 -0.29 16.95
N ALA A 361 8.60 0.17 17.83
CA ALA A 361 8.54 1.54 18.32
C ALA A 361 8.72 2.49 17.14
N LEU A 362 7.86 3.50 17.02
CA LEU A 362 7.99 4.55 16.00
C LEU A 362 8.85 5.69 16.59
N PRO A 363 10.11 5.87 16.13
CA PRO A 363 10.97 6.91 16.68
C PRO A 363 10.40 8.31 16.36
N SER A 364 10.61 9.24 17.29
CA SER A 364 10.30 10.65 17.06
C SER A 364 11.22 11.22 15.98
N ARG A 365 10.71 12.13 15.15
CA ARG A 365 11.55 12.93 14.23
C ARG A 365 12.57 13.80 14.99
N TYR A 366 12.30 14.10 16.27
CA TYR A 366 13.18 14.85 17.16
C TYR A 366 14.08 13.97 18.03
N ASP A 367 14.10 12.66 17.81
CA ASP A 367 15.05 11.79 18.49
C ASP A 367 16.48 12.30 18.21
N PRO A 368 17.31 12.57 19.23
CA PRO A 368 18.69 12.99 19.04
C PRO A 368 19.52 12.03 18.15
N ALA A 369 19.18 10.74 18.15
CA ALA A 369 19.78 9.74 17.25
C ALA A 369 19.43 9.97 15.77
N ASN A 370 18.38 10.75 15.51
CA ASN A 370 17.90 11.18 14.19
C ASN A 370 18.21 12.67 13.91
N ALA A 371 18.54 13.47 14.93
CA ALA A 371 18.68 14.93 14.85
C ALA A 371 19.95 15.44 14.14
N PHE A 372 20.80 14.54 13.62
CA PHE A 372 21.93 14.92 12.77
C PHE A 372 21.61 14.58 11.32
N ARG A 373 20.88 15.48 10.64
CA ARG A 373 20.74 15.63 9.17
C ARG A 373 19.48 16.49 8.87
N ALA A 374 19.52 17.77 9.24
CA ALA A 374 18.53 18.76 8.80
C ALA A 374 19.24 19.89 8.05
#